data_AF-A0A2V5WWI7-F1
#
_entry.id   AF-A0A2V5WWI7-F1
#
_cell.length_a   1.000
_cell.length_b   1.000
_cell.length_c   1.000
_cell.angle_alpha   90.00
_cell.angle_beta   90.00
_cell.angle_gamma   90.00
#
_symmetry.space_group_name_H-M   'P 1'
#
loop_
_entity.id
_entity.type
_entity.pdbx_description
1 polymer ?
#
loop_
_entity_poly.entity_id
_entity_poly.type
_entity_poly.pdbx_seq_one_letter_code
_entity_poly.pdbx_strand_id
1 'polypeptide(L)'
;MQVIRWPRGAGNTIDVPPHPGCRAEGLEIIVSFHTHPNTGPDYVQEPSETDKRAVRDDPDLKAPHYSGELVISAALLYFVTPTGDVVELGETERILAQT
;
A
#
# COMPACT_ATOMS: atom_id res chain seq x y z
N MET A 1 3.37 -16.53 -14.24
CA MET A 1 3.05 -15.51 -13.21
C MET A 1 1.54 -15.43 -13.13
N GLN A 2 0.95 -15.82 -11.99
CA GLN A 2 -0.50 -15.81 -11.78
C GLN A 2 -0.86 -14.52 -11.04
N VAL A 3 -1.82 -13.76 -11.57
CA VAL A 3 -2.36 -12.59 -10.87
C VAL A 3 -3.58 -13.05 -10.09
N ILE A 4 -3.52 -12.94 -8.77
CA ILE A 4 -4.64 -13.26 -7.88
C ILE A 4 -5.33 -11.95 -7.53
N ARG A 5 -6.61 -11.86 -7.88
CA ARG A 5 -7.44 -10.68 -7.60
C ARG A 5 -8.26 -10.94 -6.35
N TRP A 6 -8.10 -10.08 -5.36
CA TRP A 6 -8.92 -10.13 -4.15
C TRP A 6 -10.30 -9.54 -4.41
N PRO A 7 -11.31 -9.94 -3.62
CA PRO A 7 -12.63 -9.33 -3.69
C PRO A 7 -12.51 -7.82 -3.45
N ARG A 8 -13.33 -7.05 -4.15
CA ARG A 8 -13.39 -5.60 -3.96
C ARG A 8 -14.06 -5.32 -2.61
N GLY A 9 -13.44 -4.47 -1.79
CA GLY A 9 -14.06 -3.95 -0.58
C GLY A 9 -15.36 -3.17 -0.87
N ALA A 10 -16.18 -2.97 0.16
CA ALA A 10 -17.45 -2.27 0.07
C ALA A 10 -17.29 -0.79 0.46
N GLY A 11 -17.50 0.12 -0.50
CA GLY A 11 -17.36 1.56 -0.25
C GLY A 11 -15.93 1.94 0.13
N ASN A 12 -15.74 2.42 1.37
CA ASN A 12 -14.45 2.86 1.91
C ASN A 12 -13.74 1.77 2.73
N THR A 13 -14.17 0.50 2.65
CA THR A 13 -13.49 -0.59 3.34
C THR A 13 -12.37 -1.18 2.50
N ILE A 14 -11.26 -1.51 3.17
CA ILE A 14 -10.16 -2.29 2.60
C ILE A 14 -10.26 -3.67 3.24
N ASP A 15 -10.49 -4.70 2.43
CA ASP A 15 -10.39 -6.09 2.86
C ASP A 15 -8.95 -6.55 2.65
N VAL A 16 -8.14 -6.46 3.71
CA VAL A 16 -6.78 -6.98 3.72
C VAL A 16 -6.84 -8.49 3.95
N PRO A 17 -6.31 -9.33 3.05
CA PRO A 17 -6.36 -10.77 3.23
C PRO A 17 -5.47 -11.23 4.38
N PRO A 18 -5.72 -12.44 4.90
CA PRO A 18 -4.85 -13.04 5.90
C PRO A 18 -3.42 -13.14 5.39
N HIS A 19 -2.47 -12.61 6.16
CA HIS A 19 -1.04 -12.65 5.83
C HIS A 19 -0.16 -12.99 7.05
N PRO A 20 -0.50 -14.07 7.80
CA PRO A 20 0.16 -14.36 9.07
C PRO A 20 1.68 -14.50 8.92
N GLY A 21 2.42 -13.81 9.78
CA GLY A 21 3.88 -13.82 9.75
C GLY A 21 4.47 -13.21 8.48
N CYS A 22 3.85 -12.17 7.93
CA CYS A 22 4.26 -11.44 6.73
C CYS A 22 4.35 -12.32 5.49
N ARG A 23 3.41 -13.25 5.32
CA ARG A 23 3.42 -14.22 4.23
C ARG A 23 2.09 -14.31 3.51
N ALA A 24 2.17 -14.42 2.19
CA ALA A 24 1.03 -14.72 1.33
C ALA A 24 1.41 -15.92 0.43
N GLU A 25 0.55 -16.92 0.36
CA GLU A 25 0.78 -18.14 -0.44
C GLU A 25 2.13 -18.85 -0.17
N GLY A 26 2.58 -18.79 1.09
CA GLY A 26 3.87 -19.36 1.51
C GLY A 26 5.09 -18.53 1.12
N LEU A 27 4.91 -17.40 0.43
CA LEU A 27 5.96 -16.46 0.06
C LEU A 27 6.02 -15.30 1.05
N GLU A 28 7.22 -14.78 1.29
CA GLU A 28 7.43 -13.59 2.12
C GLU A 28 6.95 -12.34 1.39
N ILE A 29 6.20 -11.49 2.09
CA ILE A 29 5.78 -10.18 1.60
C ILE A 29 6.93 -9.22 1.85
N ILE A 30 7.51 -8.71 0.77
CA ILE A 30 8.60 -7.71 0.80
C ILE A 30 8.09 -6.28 0.73
N VAL A 31 6.91 -6.06 0.13
CA VAL A 31 6.26 -4.76 -0.04
C VAL A 31 4.76 -4.96 -0.23
N SER A 32 3.93 -4.05 0.27
CA SER A 32 2.50 -3.96 -0.06
C SER A 32 2.23 -2.71 -0.89
N PHE A 33 1.04 -2.62 -1.50
CA PHE A 33 0.61 -1.38 -2.13
C PHE A 33 -0.92 -1.25 -2.14
N HIS A 34 -1.39 -0.02 -2.13
CA HIS A 34 -2.77 0.32 -2.49
C HIS A 34 -2.81 1.55 -3.39
N THR A 35 -3.99 1.79 -3.96
CA THR A 35 -4.23 2.91 -4.86
C THR A 35 -5.19 3.91 -4.22
N HIS A 36 -5.02 5.19 -4.53
CA HIS A 36 -5.98 6.25 -4.28
C HIS A 36 -6.67 6.65 -5.59
N PRO A 37 -7.59 5.82 -6.12
CA PRO A 37 -8.13 6.00 -7.48
C PRO A 37 -9.12 7.17 -7.59
N ASN A 38 -9.72 7.59 -6.47
CA ASN A 38 -10.73 8.64 -6.47
C ASN A 38 -10.06 10.00 -6.47
N THR A 39 -10.28 10.78 -7.51
CA THR A 39 -9.74 12.14 -7.67
C THR A 39 -10.86 13.17 -7.48
N GLY A 40 -10.47 14.42 -7.19
CA GLY A 40 -11.40 15.53 -6.96
C GLY A 40 -11.20 16.18 -5.59
N PRO A 41 -11.88 17.31 -5.32
CA PRO A 41 -11.66 18.11 -4.10
C PRO A 41 -12.07 17.39 -2.82
N ASP A 42 -12.92 16.37 -2.92
CA ASP A 42 -13.43 15.61 -1.77
C ASP A 42 -12.56 14.40 -1.40
N TYR A 43 -11.49 14.13 -2.15
CA TYR A 43 -10.65 12.94 -1.96
C TYR A 43 -9.19 13.32 -1.69
N VAL A 44 -8.64 12.74 -0.63
CA VAL A 44 -7.22 12.91 -0.27
C VAL A 44 -6.36 11.99 -1.12
N GLN A 45 -5.34 12.54 -1.77
CA GLN A 45 -4.38 11.78 -2.58
C GLN A 45 -3.15 11.36 -1.78
N GLU A 46 -2.75 12.15 -0.77
CA GLU A 46 -1.69 11.81 0.17
C GLU A 46 -2.10 10.70 1.14
N PRO A 47 -1.15 9.90 1.68
CA PRO A 47 -1.44 8.92 2.72
C PRO A 47 -2.08 9.56 3.94
N SER A 48 -3.29 9.12 4.27
CA SER A 48 -4.04 9.54 5.44
C SER A 48 -3.45 8.93 6.72
N GLU A 49 -3.90 9.42 7.88
CA GLU A 49 -3.57 8.79 9.16
C GLU A 49 -4.06 7.34 9.24
N THR A 50 -5.12 6.97 8.51
CA THR A 50 -5.58 5.57 8.48
C THR A 50 -4.59 4.70 7.71
N ASP A 51 -4.05 5.17 6.59
CA ASP A 51 -3.04 4.45 5.80
C ASP A 51 -1.77 4.23 6.62
N LYS A 52 -1.28 5.29 7.29
CA LYS A 52 -0.09 5.21 8.16
C LYS A 52 -0.28 4.20 9.30
N ARG A 53 -1.45 4.20 9.94
CA ARG A 53 -1.78 3.25 11.01
C ARG A 53 -1.90 1.83 10.50
N ALA A 54 -2.51 1.63 9.32
CA ALA A 54 -2.64 0.30 8.73
C ALA A 54 -1.27 -0.36 8.57
N VAL A 55 -0.27 0.37 8.09
CA VAL A 55 1.10 -0.16 7.96
C VAL A 55 1.80 -0.33 9.30
N ARG A 56 1.75 0.70 10.15
CA ARG A 56 2.49 0.71 11.43
C ARG A 56 1.96 -0.31 12.41
N ASP A 57 0.65 -0.39 12.56
CA ASP A 57 -0.02 -1.13 13.63
C ASP A 57 -0.35 -2.58 13.22
N ASP A 58 -0.11 -2.97 11.95
CA ASP A 58 -0.25 -4.35 11.50
C ASP A 58 0.83 -5.25 12.15
N PRO A 59 0.44 -6.25 12.97
CA PRO A 59 1.37 -7.10 13.68
C PRO A 59 2.05 -8.14 12.79
N ASP A 60 1.46 -8.48 11.65
CA ASP A 60 1.94 -9.51 10.74
C ASP A 60 2.92 -8.93 9.71
N LEU A 61 2.74 -7.68 9.26
CA LEU A 61 3.65 -6.99 8.34
C LEU A 61 4.89 -6.42 9.05
N LYS A 62 5.67 -7.30 9.69
CA LYS A 62 6.84 -6.94 10.51
C LYS A 62 8.05 -7.87 10.30
N ALA A 63 8.06 -8.67 9.24
CA ALA A 63 9.20 -9.53 8.93
C ALA A 63 10.45 -8.70 8.55
N PRO A 64 11.67 -9.25 8.73
CA PRO A 64 12.92 -8.51 8.50
C PRO A 64 13.08 -7.92 7.09
N HIS A 65 12.47 -8.53 6.06
CA HIS A 65 12.55 -8.04 4.68
C HIS A 65 11.33 -7.22 4.24
N TYR A 66 10.35 -7.04 5.12
CA TYR A 66 9.22 -6.18 4.81
C TYR A 66 9.66 -4.72 4.80
N SER A 67 9.51 -4.09 3.64
CA SER A 67 10.03 -2.75 3.40
C SER A 67 9.01 -1.67 3.78
N GLY A 68 7.72 -1.93 3.61
CA GLY A 68 6.65 -0.95 3.80
C GLY A 68 5.59 -1.04 2.70
N GLU A 69 4.84 0.04 2.53
CA GLU A 69 3.71 0.12 1.61
C GLU A 69 3.88 1.24 0.59
N LEU A 70 3.56 0.97 -0.68
CA LEU A 70 3.45 2.00 -1.72
C LEU A 70 2.02 2.50 -1.81
N VAL A 71 1.84 3.81 -1.76
CA VAL A 71 0.54 4.45 -2.02
C VAL A 71 0.61 5.12 -3.39
N ILE A 72 -0.14 4.57 -4.34
CA ILE A 72 -0.16 5.03 -5.72
C ILE A 72 -1.33 6.00 -5.89
N SER A 73 -1.02 7.30 -5.91
CA SER A 73 -1.99 8.36 -6.20
C SER A 73 -1.88 8.81 -7.67
N ALA A 74 -2.82 9.65 -8.11
CA ALA A 74 -2.86 10.12 -9.49
C ALA A 74 -1.59 10.90 -9.90
N ALA A 75 -1.10 11.79 -9.05
CA ALA A 75 0.04 12.66 -9.35
C ALA A 75 1.36 12.11 -8.78
N LEU A 76 1.33 11.64 -7.53
CA LEU A 76 2.53 11.28 -6.77
C LEU A 76 2.45 9.85 -6.24
N LEU A 77 3.61 9.21 -6.14
CA LEU A 77 3.77 7.93 -5.49
C LEU A 77 4.42 8.16 -4.13
N TYR A 78 3.83 7.58 -3.09
CA TYR A 78 4.33 7.67 -1.73
C TYR A 78 4.77 6.30 -1.21
N PHE A 79 5.64 6.31 -0.22
CA PHE A 79 6.05 5.14 0.53
C PHE A 79 5.81 5.35 2.01
N VAL A 80 5.06 4.45 2.63
CA VAL A 80 4.81 4.41 4.07
C VAL A 80 5.75 3.37 4.67
N THR A 81 6.65 3.80 5.55
CA THR A 81 7.58 2.91 6.24
C THR A 81 6.86 2.02 7.26
N PRO A 82 7.48 0.94 7.76
CA PRO A 82 6.90 0.12 8.81
C PRO A 82 6.67 0.86 10.14
N THR A 83 7.30 2.02 10.32
CA THR A 83 7.09 2.94 11.46
C THR A 83 5.94 3.92 11.24
N GLY A 84 5.38 3.99 10.03
CA GLY A 84 4.29 4.89 9.65
C GLY A 84 4.76 6.25 9.12
N ASP A 85 6.06 6.41 8.85
CA ASP A 85 6.60 7.63 8.23
C ASP A 85 6.28 7.64 6.73
N VAL A 86 6.00 8.81 6.17
CA VAL A 86 5.67 8.96 4.75
C VAL A 86 6.83 9.61 4.00
N VAL A 87 7.19 9.00 2.89
CA VAL A 87 8.19 9.50 1.94
C VAL A 87 7.51 9.70 0.58
N GLU A 88 7.65 10.88 0.00
CA GLU A 88 7.28 11.11 -1.40
C GLU A 88 8.38 10.54 -2.31
N LEU A 89 8.01 9.65 -3.22
CA LEU A 89 8.94 9.03 -4.17
C LEU A 89 9.01 9.78 -5.51
N GLY A 90 7.98 10.58 -5.83
CA GLY A 90 7.91 11.43 -7.01
C GLY A 90 6.69 11.15 -7.88
N GLU A 91 6.72 11.63 -9.13
CA GLU A 91 5.59 11.56 -10.05
C GLU A 91 5.22 10.13 -10.46
N THR A 92 3.95 9.76 -10.29
CA THR A 92 3.43 8.41 -10.59
C THR A 92 3.70 8.02 -12.03
N GLU A 93 3.37 8.89 -13.00
CA GLU A 93 3.56 8.60 -14.42
C GLU A 93 5.03 8.34 -14.76
N ARG A 94 5.94 9.16 -14.21
CA ARG A 94 7.38 9.03 -14.46
C ARG A 94 7.96 7.75 -13.88
N ILE A 95 7.52 7.34 -12.69
CA ILE A 95 8.03 6.13 -12.02
C ILE A 95 7.51 4.87 -12.72
N LEU A 96 6.21 4.82 -13.03
CA LEU A 96 5.59 3.63 -13.62
C LEU A 96 5.92 3.44 -15.11
N ALA A 97 6.36 4.49 -15.82
CA ALA A 97 6.79 4.41 -17.22
C ALA A 97 8.20 3.82 -17.42
N GLN A 98 8.93 3.50 -16.34
CA GLN A 98 10.24 2.85 -16.43
C GLN A 98 10.06 1.34 -16.55
N THR A 99 9.96 0.84 -17.78
CA THR A 99 9.93 -0.60 -18.13
C THR A 99 11.06 -0.99 -19.04
#